data_AF-A0A7C3HC59-F1
#
_entry.id   AF-A0A7C3HC59-F1
#
_cell.length_a   1.000
_cell.length_b   1.000
_cell.length_c   1.000
_cell.angle_alpha   90.00
_cell.angle_beta   90.00
_cell.angle_gamma   90.00
#
_symmetry.space_group_name_H-M   'P 1'
#
loop_
_entity.id
_entity.type
_entity.pdbx_description
1 polymer ?
#
loop_
_entity_poly.entity_id
_entity_poly.type
_entity_poly.pdbx_seq_one_letter_code
_entity_poly.pdbx_strand_id
1 'polypeptide(L)'
;SVAYTYFASLGFPLIPEDVTNKGRIDLTIKLPKRIIIIEFKVDSKESALEQIKAKNYPQKYNQEAKLKQQELYIVGICFESNEKNISEFEWEQMK
;
A
#
# COMPACT_ATOMS: atom_id res chain seq x y z
N SER A 1 -10.75 7.96 7.30
CA SER A 1 -11.04 6.72 6.56
C SER A 1 -11.11 5.57 7.54
N VAL A 2 -12.13 4.70 7.45
CA VAL A 2 -12.30 3.52 8.34
C VAL A 2 -11.14 2.55 8.22
N ALA A 3 -10.61 2.34 7.01
CA ALA A 3 -9.47 1.45 6.76
C ALA A 3 -8.21 1.92 7.51
N TYR A 4 -7.91 3.23 7.45
CA TYR A 4 -6.78 3.79 8.20
C TYR A 4 -6.94 3.58 9.72
N THR A 5 -8.12 3.89 10.27
CA THR A 5 -8.39 3.71 11.71
C THR A 5 -8.23 2.25 12.13
N TYR A 6 -8.67 1.30 11.30
CA TYR A 6 -8.46 -0.12 11.54
C TYR A 6 -6.96 -0.46 11.61
N PHE A 7 -6.16 -0.09 10.60
CA PHE A 7 -4.72 -0.36 10.63
C PHE A 7 -4.00 0.35 11.79
N ALA A 8 -4.41 1.58 12.12
CA ALA A 8 -3.81 2.35 13.21
C ALA A 8 -4.06 1.67 14.56
N SER A 9 -5.22 1.02 14.73
CA SER A 9 -5.55 0.27 15.94
C SER A 9 -4.66 -0.97 16.17
N LEU A 10 -3.95 -1.45 15.13
CA LEU A 10 -3.04 -2.59 15.23
C LEU A 10 -1.72 -2.26 15.92
N GLY A 11 -1.42 -0.97 16.15
CA GLY A 11 -0.22 -0.53 16.86
C GLY A 11 1.08 -0.63 16.06
N PHE A 12 1.02 -0.93 14.76
CA PHE A 12 2.20 -0.93 13.89
C PHE A 12 2.52 0.49 13.39
N PRO A 13 3.80 0.79 13.10
CA PRO A 13 4.14 2.05 12.44
C PRO A 13 3.44 2.17 11.07
N LEU A 14 2.66 3.25 10.94
CA LEU A 14 1.96 3.62 9.72
C LEU A 14 2.47 4.96 9.21
N ILE A 15 2.57 5.07 7.89
CA ILE A 15 2.84 6.33 7.20
C ILE A 15 1.70 6.56 6.22
N PRO A 16 0.65 7.29 6.60
CA PRO A 16 -0.38 7.73 5.66
C PRO A 16 0.17 8.82 4.76
N GLU A 17 -0.33 8.90 3.52
CA GLU A 17 0.04 9.93 2.55
C GLU A 17 1.57 10.02 2.37
N ASP A 18 2.20 8.85 2.22
CA ASP A 18 3.65 8.69 2.28
C ASP A 18 4.34 9.24 1.01
N VAL A 19 5.05 10.35 1.18
CA VAL A 19 5.63 11.12 0.07
C VAL A 19 6.89 10.47 -0.49
N THR A 20 7.00 10.47 -1.81
CA THR A 20 8.17 10.02 -2.58
C THR A 20 8.53 11.08 -3.64
N ASN A 21 9.71 10.96 -4.25
CA ASN A 21 10.07 11.79 -5.40
C ASN A 21 9.27 11.45 -6.68
N LYS A 22 8.46 10.39 -6.67
CA LYS A 22 7.64 9.93 -7.81
C LYS A 22 6.14 10.18 -7.62
N GLY A 23 5.73 10.66 -6.46
CA GLY A 23 4.33 10.85 -6.08
C GLY A 23 4.12 10.55 -4.60
N ARG A 24 2.89 10.22 -4.22
CA ARG A 24 2.49 9.99 -2.84
C ARG A 24 1.74 8.66 -2.76
N ILE A 25 2.16 7.80 -1.86
CA ILE A 25 1.52 6.51 -1.57
C ILE A 25 0.40 6.77 -0.58
N ASP A 26 -0.78 6.16 -0.74
CA ASP A 26 -1.87 6.36 0.21
C ASP A 26 -1.54 5.88 1.63
N LEU A 27 -0.97 4.67 1.75
CA LEU A 27 -0.58 4.12 3.05
C LEU A 27 0.62 3.18 2.95
N THR A 28 1.60 3.37 3.84
CA THR A 28 2.65 2.38 4.11
C THR A 28 2.54 1.83 5.52
N ILE A 29 2.62 0.49 5.66
CA ILE A 29 2.66 -0.22 6.94
C ILE A 29 4.03 -0.86 7.11
N LYS A 30 4.69 -0.59 8.24
CA LYS A 30 5.96 -1.26 8.60
C LYS A 30 5.73 -2.32 9.66
N LEU A 31 5.86 -3.58 9.26
CA LEU A 31 5.79 -4.74 10.15
C LEU A 31 7.20 -5.24 10.48
N PRO A 32 7.38 -6.08 11.52
CA PRO A 32 8.71 -6.58 11.87
C PRO A 32 9.46 -7.26 10.72
N LYS A 33 8.77 -8.04 9.88
CA LYS A 33 9.37 -8.80 8.77
C LYS A 33 8.95 -8.31 7.38
N ARG A 34 8.11 -7.28 7.29
CA ARG A 34 7.49 -6.86 6.03
C ARG A 34 7.26 -5.36 5.98
N ILE A 35 7.34 -4.79 4.79
CA ILE A 35 6.84 -3.45 4.49
C ILE A 35 5.73 -3.61 3.46
N ILE A 36 4.56 -3.03 3.73
CA ILE A 36 3.38 -3.13 2.87
C ILE A 36 3.05 -1.73 2.35
N ILE A 37 3.02 -1.57 1.04
CA ILE A 37 2.63 -0.35 0.32
C ILE A 37 1.22 -0.57 -0.21
N ILE A 38 0.29 0.31 0.14
CA ILE A 38 -1.13 0.17 -0.18
C ILE A 38 -1.58 1.42 -0.95
N GLU A 39 -2.29 1.18 -2.05
CA GLU A 39 -3.01 2.21 -2.79
C GLU A 39 -4.51 1.86 -2.84
N PHE A 40 -5.36 2.86 -2.65
CA PHE A 40 -6.81 2.71 -2.67
C PHE A 40 -7.41 3.38 -3.91
N LYS A 41 -8.44 2.75 -4.47
CA LYS A 41 -9.28 3.33 -5.52
C LYS A 41 -10.75 3.22 -5.14
N VAL A 42 -11.57 4.12 -5.63
CA VAL A 42 -13.04 4.09 -5.45
C VAL A 42 -13.68 4.27 -6.81
N ASP A 43 -14.59 3.37 -7.18
CA ASP A 43 -15.31 3.38 -8.46
C ASP A 43 -14.41 3.55 -9.70
N SER A 44 -13.19 3.00 -9.62
CA SER A 44 -12.17 3.11 -10.66
C SER A 44 -12.08 1.81 -11.46
N LYS A 45 -11.81 1.94 -12.76
CA LYS A 45 -11.40 0.81 -13.63
C LYS A 45 -9.89 0.65 -13.71
N GLU A 46 -9.13 1.62 -13.21
CA GLU A 46 -7.67 1.52 -13.14
C GLU A 46 -7.27 0.64 -11.96
N SER A 47 -6.43 -0.37 -12.21
CA SER A 47 -5.86 -1.19 -11.13
C SER A 47 -4.96 -0.32 -10.24
N ALA A 48 -5.26 -0.34 -8.94
CA ALA A 48 -4.44 0.30 -7.92
C ALA A 48 -3.01 -0.27 -7.89
N LEU A 49 -2.86 -1.58 -8.15
CA LEU A 49 -1.57 -2.25 -8.18
C LEU A 49 -0.69 -1.76 -9.34
N GLU A 50 -1.30 -1.56 -10.51
CA GLU A 50 -0.59 -1.02 -11.68
C GLU A 50 -0.10 0.41 -11.45
N GLN A 51 -0.83 1.24 -10.70
CA GLN A 51 -0.35 2.57 -10.31
C GLN A 51 0.92 2.48 -9.45
N ILE A 52 0.94 1.57 -8.46
CA ILE A 52 2.10 1.37 -7.58
C ILE A 52 3.34 0.98 -8.40
N LYS A 53 3.17 0.05 -9.36
CA LYS A 53 4.25 -0.40 -10.26
C LYS A 53 4.72 0.71 -11.18
N ALA A 54 3.80 1.41 -11.84
CA ALA A 54 4.12 2.50 -12.77
C ALA A 54 4.91 3.64 -12.09
N LYS A 55 4.62 3.92 -10.81
CA LYS A 55 5.31 4.94 -10.01
C LYS A 55 6.58 4.42 -9.33
N ASN A 56 6.80 3.11 -9.33
CA ASN A 56 7.90 2.44 -8.67
C ASN A 56 8.03 2.80 -7.17
N TYR A 57 6.89 2.91 -6.47
CA TYR A 57 6.87 3.22 -5.04
C TYR A 57 7.71 2.27 -4.16
N PRO A 58 7.80 0.96 -4.43
CA PRO A 58 8.66 0.04 -3.67
C PRO A 58 10.13 0.49 -3.58
N GLN A 59 10.62 1.22 -4.60
CA GLN A 59 12.01 1.70 -4.64
C GLN A 59 12.42 2.47 -3.38
N LYS A 60 11.51 3.23 -2.78
CA LYS A 60 11.77 4.00 -1.55
C LYS A 60 12.27 3.11 -0.40
N TYR A 61 11.81 1.87 -0.34
CA TYR A 61 12.03 0.97 0.79
C TYR A 61 13.02 -0.15 0.52
N ASN A 62 13.51 -0.32 -0.71
CA ASN A 62 14.45 -1.39 -1.07
C ASN A 62 15.67 -1.49 -0.14
N GLN A 63 16.29 -0.36 0.19
CA GLN A 63 17.47 -0.34 1.07
C GLN A 63 17.11 -0.72 2.51
N GLU A 64 16.02 -0.18 3.05
CA GLU A 64 15.54 -0.51 4.39
C GLU A 64 15.18 -1.98 4.51
N ALA A 65 14.41 -2.49 3.54
CA ALA A 65 13.97 -3.87 3.48
C ALA A 65 15.17 -4.83 3.43
N LYS A 66 16.18 -4.52 2.60
CA LYS A 66 17.41 -5.31 2.52
C LYS A 66 18.19 -5.31 3.84
N LEU A 67 18.37 -4.16 4.48
CA LEU A 67 19.13 -4.04 5.73
C LEU A 67 18.46 -4.77 6.91
N LYS A 68 17.12 -4.73 6.95
CA LYS A 68 16.33 -5.34 8.03
C LYS A 68 15.83 -6.74 7.69
N GLN A 69 16.22 -7.30 6.53
CA GLN A 69 15.73 -8.60 6.02
C GLN A 69 14.20 -8.69 6.00
N GLN A 70 13.55 -7.63 5.49
CA GLN A 70 12.10 -7.55 5.37
C GLN A 70 11.67 -7.82 3.93
N GLU A 71 10.50 -8.42 3.78
CA GLU A 71 9.83 -8.60 2.49
C GLU A 71 9.08 -7.31 2.12
N LEU A 72 9.01 -6.99 0.83
CA LEU A 72 8.22 -5.86 0.34
C LEU A 72 6.96 -6.38 -0.36
N TYR A 73 5.82 -5.85 0.04
CA TYR A 73 4.52 -6.15 -0.58
C TYR A 73 3.88 -4.88 -1.11
N ILE A 74 3.25 -5.01 -2.27
CA ILE A 74 2.37 -3.99 -2.82
C ILE A 74 0.93 -4.54 -2.78
N VAL A 75 -0.02 -3.70 -2.43
CA VAL A 75 -1.44 -4.06 -2.29
C VAL A 75 -2.30 -2.98 -2.94
N GLY A 76 -3.14 -3.38 -3.88
CA GLY A 76 -4.16 -2.54 -4.49
C GLY A 76 -5.54 -2.91 -3.96
N ILE A 77 -6.32 -1.92 -3.54
CA ILE A 77 -7.69 -2.14 -3.04
C ILE A 77 -8.64 -1.19 -3.76
N CYS A 78 -9.60 -1.74 -4.50
CA CYS A 78 -10.67 -0.97 -5.13
C CYS A 78 -11.98 -1.16 -4.36
N PHE A 79 -12.65 -0.05 -4.06
CA PHE A 79 -13.96 -0.03 -3.42
C PHE A 79 -15.06 0.32 -4.42
N GLU A 80 -16.21 -0.30 -4.26
CA GLU A 80 -17.46 0.10 -4.91
C GLU A 80 -18.29 0.93 -3.93
N SER A 81 -18.53 2.20 -4.26
CA SER A 81 -19.18 3.13 -3.34
C SER A 81 -20.66 2.82 -3.12
N ASN A 82 -21.33 2.24 -4.13
CA ASN A 82 -22.74 1.89 -4.08
C ASN A 82 -22.97 0.71 -3.11
N GLU A 83 -22.22 -0.38 -3.28
CA GLU A 83 -22.32 -1.56 -2.42
C GLU A 83 -21.57 -1.40 -1.09
N LYS A 84 -20.71 -0.38 -0.98
CA LYS A 84 -19.80 -0.14 0.16
C LYS A 84 -18.92 -1.36 0.45
N ASN A 85 -18.48 -2.02 -0.62
CA ASN A 85 -17.70 -3.25 -0.55
C ASN A 85 -16.40 -3.13 -1.36
N ILE A 86 -15.52 -4.12 -1.23
CA ILE A 86 -14.30 -4.23 -2.03
C ILE A 86 -14.66 -4.93 -3.34
N SER A 87 -14.44 -4.24 -4.46
CA SER A 87 -14.65 -4.78 -5.81
C SER A 87 -13.42 -5.50 -6.34
N GLU A 88 -12.22 -5.09 -5.91
CA GLU A 88 -10.95 -5.71 -6.31
C GLU A 88 -9.93 -5.62 -5.19
N PHE A 89 -9.18 -6.71 -4.99
CA PHE A 89 -8.10 -6.81 -4.02
C PHE A 89 -6.96 -7.60 -4.65
N GLU A 90 -5.87 -6.92 -4.96
CA GLU A 90 -4.68 -7.51 -5.58
C GLU A 90 -3.44 -7.25 -4.73
N TRP A 91 -2.51 -8.20 -4.74
CA TRP A 91 -1.24 -8.02 -4.06
C TRP A 91 -0.11 -8.77 -4.75
N GLU A 92 1.10 -8.24 -4.62
CA GLU A 92 2.33 -8.88 -5.11
C GLU A 92 3.45 -8.72 -4.10
N GLN A 93 4.31 -9.74 -4.02
CA GLN A 93 5.59 -9.67 -3.32
C GLN A 93 6.66 -9.16 -4.28
N MET A 94 7.33 -8.08 -3.92
CA MET A 94 8.46 -7.54 -4.65
C MET A 94 9.70 -8.40 -4.38
N LYS A 95 10.40 -8.79 -5.44
CA LYS A 95 11.66 -9.56 -5.38
C LYS A 95 12.88 -8.65 -5.24
#